data_AF-A0A9E5J5Z1-F1
#
_entry.id   AF-A0A9E5J5Z1-F1
#
_cell.length_a   1.000
_cell.length_b   1.000
_cell.length_c   1.000
_cell.angle_alpha   90.00
_cell.angle_beta   90.00
_cell.angle_gamma   90.00
#
_symmetry.space_group_name_H-M   'P 1'
#
loop_
_entity.id
_entity.type
_entity.pdbx_description
1 polymer ?
#
loop_
_entity_poly.entity_id
_entity_poly.type
_entity_poly.pdbx_seq_one_letter_code
_entity_poly.pdbx_strand_id
1 'polypeptide(L)' 'MGSTGARTEPVAPSNDSWWPNRLNLKILNLHSEKTNPLGRGFNYSEEFGKLDLPAVKKDLYTLMTD' A
#
# COMPACT_ATOMS: atom_id res chain seq x y z
N MET A 1 -16.42 20.12 29.67
CA MET A 1 -16.72 20.35 28.24
C MET A 1 -15.43 20.09 27.49
N GLY A 2 -15.24 18.85 27.04
CA GLY A 2 -13.96 18.38 26.53
C GLY A 2 -14.06 17.94 25.07
N SER A 3 -12.91 18.06 24.39
CA SER A 3 -12.50 17.30 23.20
C SER A 3 -13.25 17.65 21.91
N THR A 4 -12.63 17.91 20.75
CA THR A 4 -11.25 17.97 20.28
C THR A 4 -11.34 18.63 18.89
N GLY A 5 -10.41 19.52 18.56
CA GLY A 5 -10.37 20.14 17.23
C GLY A 5 -10.02 19.10 16.16
N ALA A 6 -10.90 18.91 15.18
CA ALA A 6 -10.54 18.24 13.95
C ALA A 6 -9.53 19.13 13.21
N ARG A 7 -8.26 18.75 13.25
CA ARG A 7 -7.21 19.38 12.45
C ARG A 7 -7.41 18.97 10.99
N THR A 8 -8.30 19.66 10.30
CA THR A 8 -8.34 19.63 8.84
C THR A 8 -7.18 20.48 8.34
N GLU A 9 -6.02 19.87 8.19
CA GLU A 9 -4.98 20.43 7.32
C GLU A 9 -5.62 20.69 5.95
N PRO A 10 -5.52 21.89 5.37
CA PRO A 10 -6.08 22.16 4.06
C PRO A 10 -5.38 21.24 3.06
N VAL A 11 -6.11 20.25 2.53
CA VAL A 11 -5.66 19.46 1.39
C VAL A 11 -5.33 20.47 0.30
N ALA A 12 -4.05 20.59 -0.04
CA ALA A 12 -3.61 21.49 -1.10
C ALA A 12 -4.47 21.21 -2.34
N PRO A 13 -5.14 22.24 -2.92
CA PRO A 13 -6.06 22.01 -4.03
C PRO A 13 -5.31 21.34 -5.17
N SER A 14 -5.78 20.16 -5.54
CA SER A 14 -5.17 19.37 -6.61
C SER A 14 -5.87 19.69 -7.92
N ASN A 15 -5.26 19.35 -9.06
CA ASN A 15 -5.92 19.53 -10.36
C ASN A 15 -7.27 18.78 -10.43
N ASP A 16 -7.47 17.74 -9.60
CA ASP A 16 -8.73 17.01 -9.50
C ASP A 16 -9.84 17.82 -8.80
N SER A 17 -9.48 18.74 -7.88
CA SER A 17 -10.47 19.62 -7.23
C SER A 17 -10.92 20.77 -8.12
N TRP A 18 -10.09 21.21 -9.07
CA TRP A 18 -10.43 22.28 -10.02
C TRP A 18 -11.17 21.77 -11.27
N TRP A 19 -10.85 20.55 -11.73
CA TRP A 19 -11.49 19.93 -12.89
C TRP A 19 -11.95 18.52 -12.56
N PRO A 20 -13.14 18.37 -11.93
CA PRO A 20 -13.60 17.07 -11.42
C PRO A 20 -13.83 16.01 -12.53
N ASN A 21 -14.05 16.44 -13.77
CA ASN A 21 -14.28 15.54 -14.92
C ASN A 21 -13.03 15.32 -15.80
N ARG A 22 -11.82 15.66 -15.32
CA ARG A 22 -10.58 15.47 -16.08
C ARG A 22 -10.22 13.98 -16.21
N LEU A 23 -9.64 13.60 -17.35
CA LEU A 23 -9.10 12.25 -17.54
C LEU A 23 -7.96 12.00 -16.53
N ASN A 24 -8.10 10.95 -15.72
CA ASN A 24 -7.13 10.61 -14.69
C ASN A 24 -5.94 9.83 -15.28
N LEU A 25 -4.85 10.52 -15.61
CA LEU A 25 -3.62 9.91 -16.13
C LEU A 25 -2.77 9.23 -15.05
N LYS A 26 -3.08 9.38 -13.75
CA LYS A 26 -2.32 8.76 -12.66
C LYS A 26 -2.33 7.23 -12.77
N ILE A 27 -3.38 6.66 -13.38
CA ILE A 27 -3.51 5.21 -13.59
C ILE A 27 -2.40 4.63 -14.45
N LEU A 28 -1.84 5.40 -15.38
CA LEU A 28 -0.74 4.96 -16.24
C LEU A 28 0.56 4.76 -15.47
N ASN A 29 0.66 5.33 -14.27
CA ASN A 29 1.83 5.25 -13.40
C ASN A 29 1.62 4.37 -12.17
N LEU A 30 0.47 3.68 -12.05
CA LEU A 30 0.03 3.03 -10.80
C LEU A 30 0.97 1.92 -10.30
N HIS A 31 1.85 1.40 -11.16
CA HIS A 31 2.83 0.35 -10.82
C HIS A 31 4.19 0.65 -11.44
N SER A 32 4.62 1.90 -11.41
CA SER A 32 5.93 2.28 -11.93
C SER A 32 7.05 1.49 -11.22
N GLU A 33 8.08 1.07 -11.96
CA GLU A 33 9.27 0.43 -11.37
C GLU A 33 9.90 1.26 -10.25
N LYS A 34 9.73 2.59 -10.28
CA LYS A 34 10.23 3.51 -9.27
C LYS A 34 9.61 3.32 -7.88
N THR A 35 8.42 2.74 -7.80
CA THR A 35 7.73 2.50 -6.51
C THR A 35 7.94 1.08 -6.00
N ASN A 36 8.58 0.20 -6.76
CA ASN A 36 8.85 -1.17 -6.32
C ASN A 36 10.16 -1.24 -5.50
N PRO A 37 10.11 -1.47 -4.17
CA PRO A 37 11.30 -1.54 -3.33
C PRO A 37 12.12 -2.83 -3.54
N LEU A 38 11.53 -3.86 -4.16
CA LEU A 38 12.16 -5.16 -4.36
C LEU A 38 13.10 -5.17 -5.57
N GLY A 39 13.03 -4.14 -6.42
CA GLY A 39 13.88 -4.02 -7.61
C GLY A 39 13.45 -4.90 -8.78
N ARG A 40 14.09 -4.68 -9.93
CA ARG A 40 13.72 -5.34 -11.21
C ARG A 40 14.01 -6.84 -11.26
N GLY A 41 14.96 -7.33 -10.47
CA GLY A 41 15.38 -8.74 -10.49
C GLY A 41 14.61 -9.65 -9.53
N PHE A 42 13.65 -9.11 -8.77
CA PHE A 42 12.94 -9.88 -7.76
C PHE A 42 11.81 -10.71 -8.37
N ASN A 43 11.84 -12.03 -8.15
CA ASN A 43 10.80 -12.95 -8.57
C ASN A 43 10.03 -13.49 -7.35
N TYR A 44 8.83 -12.97 -7.12
CA TYR A 44 7.99 -13.40 -5.99
C TYR A 44 7.65 -14.89 -6.05
N SER A 45 7.41 -15.45 -7.24
CA SER A 45 7.05 -16.87 -7.39
C SER A 45 8.20 -17.80 -6.98
N GLU A 46 9.44 -17.43 -7.31
CA GLU A 46 10.63 -18.17 -6.89
C GLU A 46 10.86 -18.08 -5.39
N GLU A 47 10.77 -16.89 -4.80
CA GLU A 47 10.97 -16.70 -3.36
C GLU A 47 9.86 -17.36 -2.54
N PHE A 48 8.61 -17.30 -3.00
CA PHE A 48 7.51 -18.01 -2.36
C PHE A 48 7.68 -19.52 -2.39
N GLY A 49 8.28 -20.07 -3.45
CA GLY A 49 8.59 -21.50 -3.54
C GLY A 49 9.62 -21.98 -2.51
N LYS A 50 10.48 -21.08 -2.00
CA LYS A 50 11.48 -21.37 -0.97
C LYS A 50 10.90 -21.29 0.46
N LEU A 51 9.67 -20.81 0.61
CA LEU A 51 9.06 -20.53 1.92
C LEU A 51 8.59 -21.81 2.63
N ASP A 52 8.93 -21.95 3.91
CA ASP A 52 8.41 -23.01 4.78
C ASP A 52 6.97 -22.69 5.22
N LEU A 53 6.00 -23.15 4.43
CA LEU A 53 4.58 -22.95 4.72
C LEU A 53 4.12 -23.60 6.04
N PRO A 54 4.55 -24.82 6.42
CA PRO A 54 4.27 -25.37 7.74
C PRO A 54 4.68 -24.45 8.89
N ALA A 55 5.90 -23.90 8.87
CA ALA A 55 6.39 -22.99 9.90
C ALA A 55 5.54 -21.71 9.97
N VAL A 56 5.29 -21.05 8.83
CA VAL A 56 4.49 -19.83 8.77
C VAL A 56 3.07 -20.04 9.31
N LYS A 57 2.43 -21.17 8.97
CA LYS A 57 1.09 -21.49 9.48
C LYS A 57 1.10 -21.67 10.99
N LYS A 58 2.11 -22.36 11.53
CA LYS A 58 2.25 -22.54 12.98
C LYS A 58 2.39 -21.18 13.68
N ASP A 59 3.25 -20.32 13.17
CA ASP A 59 3.47 -18.99 13.74
C ASP A 59 2.20 -18.12 13.69
N LEU A 60 1.41 -18.22 12.61
CA LEU A 60 0.10 -17.55 12.51
C LEU A 60 -0.90 -18.06 13.57
N TYR A 61 -0.97 -19.37 13.80
CA TYR A 61 -1.85 -19.92 14.84
C TYR A 61 -1.44 -19.48 16.24
N THR A 62 -0.13 -19.41 16.51
CA THR A 62 0.39 -18.88 17.77
C THR A 62 0.01 -17.40 17.94
N LEU A 63 0.22 -16.56 16.91
CA LEU A 63 -0.12 -15.15 16.94
C LEU A 63 -1.62 -14.89 17.20
N MET A 64 -2.49 -15.75 16.69
CA MET A 64 -3.95 -15.62 16.90
C MET A 64 -4.41 -16.02 18.31
N THR A 65 -3.54 -16.63 19.13
CA THR A 65 -3.89 -17.23 20.42
C THR A 65 -3.15 -16.58 21.60
N ASP A 66 -2.13 -15.75 21.34
CA ASP A 66 -1.40 -14.95 22.34
C ASP A 66 -2.12 -13.62 22.67
#